data_AF-A0A4Y3PAI4-F1
#
_entry.id   AF-A0A4Y3PAI4-F1
#
_cell.length_a   1.000
_cell.length_b   1.000
_cell.length_c   1.000
_cell.angle_alpha   90.00
_cell.angle_beta   90.00
_cell.angle_gamma   90.00
#
_symmetry.space_group_name_H-M   'P 1'
#
loop_
_entity.id
_entity.type
_entity.pdbx_description
1 polymer ?
#
loop_
_entity_poly.entity_id
_entity_poly.type
_entity_poly.pdbx_seq_one_letter_code
_entity_poly.pdbx_strand_id
1 'polypeptide(L)'
;MKIISFQRETSFHDILSDLQKKVMTKTERLPWRCFDDWACLCIKDNIYEQHCEHFRRYQAMVEENVTVSVHAQAQTVTQTEGEDEIPWGVRYVGAQKLWRKGRGEGVKVAVIDTGISRDHFDLKDRIKGGVHFVRGKQNEHGTHVAGIIVAEMNQRGIVGVSPEAHLYDVRAFDHEGKASLSTILQALHWSIANKMDVINMSFGMPQYSEALARAVEKAKEHGIVMVASAGNSGGEVEYPAKYKGVLGVSAIDQSGRLASFSSRGRGANTKAPGVEILSTWPGNQFKKLNGTSMAAPHVSGLMALEIGRKRNKAK
;
A
#
# COMPACT_ATOMS: atom_id res chain seq x y z
N MET A 1 8.73 18.23 -8.34
CA MET A 1 9.43 17.18 -9.11
C MET A 1 8.55 16.82 -10.29
N LYS A 2 9.14 16.52 -11.43
CA LYS A 2 8.45 15.95 -12.59
C LYS A 2 8.66 14.45 -12.64
N ILE A 3 7.62 13.74 -13.06
CA ILE A 3 7.66 12.30 -13.31
C ILE A 3 7.54 12.11 -14.82
N ILE A 4 8.52 11.46 -15.44
CA ILE A 4 8.66 11.35 -16.88
C ILE A 4 8.61 9.88 -17.26
N SER A 5 7.60 9.50 -18.02
CA SER A 5 7.35 8.13 -18.49
C SER A 5 7.67 8.05 -19.99
N PHE A 6 8.73 7.33 -20.34
CA PHE A 6 9.23 7.23 -21.71
C PHE A 6 8.47 6.18 -22.52
N GLN A 7 8.51 6.27 -23.84
CA GLN A 7 7.94 5.24 -24.73
C GLN A 7 8.69 3.91 -24.56
N ARG A 8 7.97 2.78 -24.65
CA ARG A 8 8.54 1.44 -24.36
C ARG A 8 9.35 0.89 -25.54
N GLU A 9 9.11 1.42 -26.73
CA GLU A 9 9.71 1.04 -27.99
C GLU A 9 11.15 1.55 -28.11
N THR A 10 11.48 2.59 -27.35
CA THR A 10 12.84 3.15 -27.31
C THR A 10 13.60 2.57 -26.12
N SER A 11 14.84 2.14 -26.35
CA SER A 11 15.74 1.66 -25.30
C SER A 11 15.92 2.73 -24.21
N PHE A 12 15.34 2.47 -23.03
CA PHE A 12 15.44 3.38 -21.90
C PHE A 12 16.89 3.58 -21.44
N HIS A 13 17.73 2.57 -21.60
CA HIS A 13 19.17 2.66 -21.34
C HIS A 13 19.85 3.71 -22.23
N ASP A 14 19.51 3.75 -23.52
CA ASP A 14 20.10 4.71 -24.46
C ASP A 14 19.60 6.13 -24.19
N ILE A 15 18.31 6.28 -23.86
CA ILE A 15 17.73 7.55 -23.41
C ILE A 15 18.47 8.03 -22.16
N LEU A 16 18.63 7.18 -21.16
CA LEU A 16 19.30 7.52 -19.91
C LEU A 16 20.75 7.95 -20.17
N SER A 17 21.49 7.21 -21.01
CA SER A 17 22.87 7.52 -21.38
C SER A 17 23.00 8.88 -22.07
N ASP A 18 22.09 9.22 -22.97
CA ASP A 18 22.08 10.54 -23.63
C ASP A 18 21.70 11.66 -22.65
N LEU A 19 20.65 11.46 -21.85
CA LEU A 19 20.23 12.42 -20.82
C LEU A 19 21.36 12.68 -19.82
N GLN A 20 22.08 11.64 -19.37
CA GLN A 20 23.23 11.79 -18.48
C GLN A 20 24.33 12.65 -19.11
N LYS A 21 24.59 12.52 -20.41
CA LYS A 21 25.60 13.34 -21.12
C LYS A 21 25.17 14.79 -21.31
N LYS A 22 23.87 15.04 -21.51
CA LYS A 22 23.35 16.35 -21.94
C LYS A 22 22.74 17.20 -20.82
N VAL A 23 22.24 16.55 -19.78
CA VAL A 23 21.52 17.18 -18.66
C VAL A 23 22.34 17.16 -17.38
N MET A 24 23.27 16.22 -17.19
CA MET A 24 24.11 16.22 -15.99
C MET A 24 25.34 17.12 -16.15
N THR A 25 25.56 17.96 -15.16
CA THR A 25 26.87 18.56 -14.91
C THR A 25 27.72 17.59 -14.08
N LYS A 26 29.04 17.56 -14.29
CA LYS A 26 29.99 16.63 -13.62
C LYS A 26 29.95 16.66 -12.08
N THR A 27 29.28 17.65 -11.49
CA THR A 27 29.28 17.98 -10.06
C THR A 27 28.05 17.49 -9.30
N GLU A 28 26.98 17.02 -9.95
CA GLU A 28 25.80 16.52 -9.26
C GLU A 28 25.79 14.98 -9.18
N ARG A 29 25.80 14.41 -7.96
CA ARG A 29 25.37 13.02 -7.74
C ARG A 29 23.95 12.86 -8.29
N LEU A 30 23.69 11.80 -9.07
CA LEU A 30 22.42 11.49 -9.74
C LEU A 30 21.21 12.04 -8.96
N PRO A 31 20.67 13.22 -9.34
CA PRO A 31 19.54 13.82 -8.62
C PRO A 31 18.21 13.17 -9.02
N TRP A 32 18.26 12.12 -9.84
CA TRP A 32 17.11 11.47 -10.46
C TRP A 32 16.82 10.17 -9.74
N ARG A 33 15.54 9.89 -9.52
CA ARG A 33 15.10 8.54 -9.20
C ARG A 33 14.79 7.84 -10.51
N CYS A 34 15.51 6.77 -10.77
CA CYS A 34 15.39 6.00 -12.00
C CYS A 34 14.68 4.68 -11.73
N PHE A 35 13.69 4.38 -12.57
CA PHE A 35 12.97 3.11 -12.57
C PHE A 35 13.15 2.48 -13.94
N ASP A 36 14.29 1.81 -14.13
CA ASP A 36 14.69 1.23 -15.41
C ASP A 36 13.65 0.23 -15.93
N ASP A 37 13.14 -0.60 -15.02
CA ASP A 37 12.20 -1.69 -15.29
C ASP A 37 10.85 -1.27 -15.88
N TRP A 38 10.49 0.01 -15.79
CA TRP A 38 9.28 0.56 -16.42
C TRP A 38 9.48 1.94 -17.07
N ALA A 39 10.74 2.26 -17.41
CA ALA A 39 11.15 3.43 -18.17
C ALA A 39 10.60 4.76 -17.61
N CYS A 40 10.86 5.01 -16.32
CA CYS A 40 10.40 6.22 -15.63
C CYS A 40 11.53 6.94 -14.89
N LEU A 41 11.52 8.28 -14.96
CA LEU A 41 12.40 9.16 -14.20
C LEU A 41 11.59 10.11 -13.31
N CYS A 42 12.01 10.28 -12.06
CA CYS A 42 11.60 11.43 -11.26
C CYS A 42 12.75 12.42 -11.12
N ILE A 43 12.54 13.66 -11.55
CA ILE A 43 13.57 14.71 -11.54
C ILE A 43 13.05 16.00 -10.89
N LYS A 44 13.97 16.85 -10.43
CA LYS A 44 13.60 18.16 -9.88
C LYS A 44 13.03 19.06 -10.97
N ASP A 45 12.10 19.95 -10.60
CA ASP A 45 11.38 20.81 -11.55
C ASP A 45 12.34 21.75 -12.29
N ASN A 46 13.28 22.35 -11.56
CA ASN A 46 14.30 23.23 -12.14
C ASN A 46 15.15 22.52 -13.21
N ILE A 47 15.52 21.25 -13.00
CA ILE A 47 16.28 20.47 -13.98
C ILE A 47 15.42 20.21 -15.23
N TYR A 48 14.15 19.83 -15.04
CA TYR A 48 13.25 19.64 -16.17
C TYR A 48 13.07 20.93 -16.98
N GLU A 49 12.82 22.06 -16.31
CA GLU A 49 12.60 23.36 -16.95
C GLU A 49 13.83 23.83 -17.74
N GLN A 50 15.03 23.70 -17.15
CA GLN A 50 16.30 24.05 -17.79
C GLN A 50 16.58 23.23 -19.06
N HIS A 51 16.09 21.99 -19.12
CA HIS A 51 16.40 21.05 -20.21
C HIS A 51 15.16 20.56 -20.97
N CYS A 52 14.04 21.28 -20.90
CA CYS A 52 12.73 20.80 -21.37
C CYS A 52 12.72 20.46 -22.86
N GLU A 53 13.42 21.23 -23.70
CA GLU A 53 13.53 20.95 -25.15
C GLU A 53 14.20 19.61 -25.45
N HIS A 54 15.15 19.19 -24.59
CA HIS A 54 15.84 17.92 -24.76
C HIS A 54 14.95 16.75 -24.34
N PHE A 55 14.18 16.90 -23.26
CA PHE A 55 13.18 15.89 -22.85
C PHE A 55 12.05 15.72 -23.88
N ARG A 56 11.60 16.80 -24.53
CA ARG A 56 10.53 16.75 -25.55
C ARG A 56 10.88 15.87 -26.76
N ARG A 57 12.17 15.69 -27.08
CA ARG A 57 12.63 14.83 -28.18
C ARG A 57 12.20 13.38 -28.03
N TYR A 58 12.02 12.93 -26.79
CA TYR A 58 11.63 11.56 -26.49
C TYR A 58 10.12 11.34 -26.49
N GLN A 59 9.32 12.39 -26.76
CA GLN A 59 7.86 12.34 -26.74
C GLN A 59 7.31 11.63 -25.48
N ALA A 60 8.02 11.82 -24.36
CA ALA A 60 7.69 11.19 -23.09
C ALA A 60 6.48 11.87 -22.45
N MET A 61 5.70 11.11 -21.70
CA MET A 61 4.63 11.69 -20.91
C MET A 61 5.20 12.27 -19.62
N VAL A 62 4.82 13.52 -19.32
CA VAL A 62 5.30 14.24 -18.15
C VAL A 62 4.13 14.51 -17.22
N GLU A 63 4.27 14.07 -15.98
CA GLU A 63 3.27 14.14 -14.93
C GLU A 63 3.78 14.99 -13.76
N GLU A 64 2.88 15.70 -13.09
CA GLU A 64 3.19 16.38 -11.84
C GLU A 64 3.39 15.37 -10.71
N ASN A 65 4.33 15.66 -9.80
CA ASN A 65 4.49 14.88 -8.57
C ASN A 65 3.42 15.27 -7.54
N VAL A 66 2.20 14.77 -7.76
CA VAL A 66 1.03 15.07 -6.94
C VAL A 66 1.10 14.45 -5.54
N THR A 67 0.25 14.95 -4.65
CA THR A 67 0.08 14.44 -3.30
C THR A 67 -0.91 13.27 -3.28
N VAL A 68 -0.53 12.22 -2.57
CA VAL A 68 -1.34 11.04 -2.25
C VAL A 68 -1.63 11.08 -0.75
N SER A 69 -2.83 10.66 -0.35
CA SER A 69 -3.26 10.71 1.06
C SER A 69 -3.82 9.38 1.53
N VAL A 70 -3.58 9.05 2.80
CA VAL A 70 -4.33 7.98 3.48
C VAL A 70 -5.72 8.49 3.87
N HIS A 71 -6.72 7.61 3.87
CA HIS A 71 -8.10 7.97 4.17
C HIS A 71 -8.59 7.28 5.44
N ALA A 72 -8.84 8.00 6.53
CA ALA A 72 -9.49 7.42 7.70
C ALA A 72 -10.31 8.44 8.49
N GLN A 73 -11.44 7.99 9.02
CA GLN A 73 -12.20 8.72 10.04
C GLN A 73 -12.14 7.95 11.35
N ALA A 74 -11.69 8.62 12.40
CA ALA A 74 -11.46 7.99 13.70
C ALA A 74 -12.62 8.21 14.67
N GLN A 75 -13.00 7.16 15.39
CA GLN A 75 -13.77 7.25 16.62
C GLN A 75 -12.95 6.62 17.75
N THR A 76 -12.95 7.26 18.91
CA THR A 76 -12.14 6.79 20.05
C THR A 76 -12.95 5.79 20.87
N VAL A 77 -12.36 4.62 21.09
CA VAL A 77 -12.83 3.66 22.09
C VAL A 77 -11.60 3.06 22.75
N THR A 78 -11.60 2.98 24.07
CA THR A 78 -10.62 2.23 24.86
C THR A 78 -11.26 0.91 25.24
N GLN A 79 -10.60 -0.22 24.98
CA GLN A 79 -11.05 -1.52 25.44
C GLN A 79 -9.97 -2.11 26.36
N THR A 80 -10.42 -2.72 27.44
CA THR A 80 -9.62 -3.28 28.55
C THR A 80 -9.33 -4.77 28.35
N GLU A 81 -8.30 -5.23 29.06
CA GLU A 81 -7.64 -6.54 28.99
C GLU A 81 -8.58 -7.77 29.01
N GLY A 82 -8.18 -8.81 28.26
CA GLY A 82 -8.87 -10.10 28.11
C GLY A 82 -8.18 -11.02 27.09
N GLU A 83 -8.76 -12.20 26.83
CA GLU A 83 -8.35 -13.16 25.79
C GLU A 83 -8.40 -12.56 24.36
N ASP A 84 -7.78 -13.23 23.39
CA ASP A 84 -7.78 -12.86 21.97
C ASP A 84 -9.21 -12.54 21.44
N GLU A 85 -9.52 -11.26 21.22
CA GLU A 85 -10.76 -10.87 20.54
C GLU A 85 -10.57 -11.01 19.03
N ILE A 86 -11.35 -11.89 18.39
CA ILE A 86 -11.41 -11.93 16.91
C ILE A 86 -12.34 -10.82 16.44
N PRO A 87 -11.88 -9.71 15.83
CA PRO A 87 -12.76 -8.59 15.48
C PRO A 87 -13.86 -9.01 14.50
N TRP A 88 -14.99 -8.30 14.52
CA TRP A 88 -16.16 -8.66 13.68
C TRP A 88 -15.79 -8.77 12.20
N GLY A 89 -14.91 -7.90 11.70
CA GLY A 89 -14.49 -7.90 10.31
C GLY A 89 -13.71 -9.16 9.94
N VAL A 90 -12.84 -9.65 10.84
CA VAL A 90 -12.10 -10.91 10.71
C VAL A 90 -13.05 -12.11 10.71
N ARG A 91 -14.09 -12.09 11.57
CA ARG A 91 -15.15 -13.11 11.56
C ARG A 91 -15.97 -13.08 10.27
N TYR A 92 -16.35 -11.90 9.81
CA TYR A 92 -17.18 -11.69 8.62
C TYR A 92 -16.51 -12.24 7.37
N VAL A 93 -15.20 -12.01 7.20
CA VAL A 93 -14.44 -12.57 6.06
C VAL A 93 -14.13 -14.05 6.20
N GLY A 94 -14.53 -14.68 7.31
CA GLY A 94 -14.42 -16.13 7.51
C GLY A 94 -13.01 -16.63 7.79
N ALA A 95 -12.06 -15.75 8.16
CA ALA A 95 -10.66 -16.09 8.39
C ALA A 95 -10.49 -17.25 9.38
N GLN A 96 -11.26 -17.23 10.47
CA GLN A 96 -11.24 -18.26 11.51
C GLN A 96 -11.50 -19.68 11.01
N LYS A 97 -12.33 -19.82 9.97
CA LYS A 97 -12.66 -21.13 9.38
C LYS A 97 -11.50 -21.68 8.55
N LEU A 98 -10.59 -20.80 8.11
CA LEU A 98 -9.45 -21.12 7.26
C LEU A 98 -8.18 -21.40 8.06
N TRP A 99 -8.05 -20.86 9.27
CA TRP A 99 -6.85 -21.00 10.11
C TRP A 99 -6.43 -22.44 10.40
N ARG A 100 -7.36 -23.40 10.44
CA ARG A 100 -7.03 -24.84 10.58
C ARG A 100 -6.22 -25.38 9.38
N LYS A 101 -6.27 -24.71 8.23
CA LYS A 101 -5.56 -25.11 6.99
C LYS A 101 -4.28 -24.30 6.75
N GLY A 102 -3.93 -23.39 7.67
CA GLY A 102 -2.81 -22.45 7.57
C GLY A 102 -3.26 -21.03 7.94
N ARG A 103 -2.33 -20.24 8.47
CA ARG A 103 -2.60 -18.88 8.97
C ARG A 103 -1.76 -17.78 8.31
N GLY A 104 -1.21 -18.07 7.13
CA GLY A 104 -0.42 -17.14 6.33
C GLY A 104 1.10 -17.27 6.52
N GLU A 105 1.58 -18.33 7.18
CA GLU A 105 3.00 -18.54 7.48
C GLU A 105 3.91 -18.34 6.25
N GLY A 106 4.97 -17.56 6.43
CA GLY A 106 5.99 -17.29 5.41
C GLY A 106 5.55 -16.39 4.26
N VAL A 107 4.29 -15.93 4.24
CA VAL A 107 3.80 -14.98 3.22
C VAL A 107 4.22 -13.56 3.58
N LYS A 108 4.83 -12.86 2.62
CA LYS A 108 5.32 -11.48 2.80
C LYS A 108 4.26 -10.46 2.40
N VAL A 109 3.82 -9.64 3.36
CA VAL A 109 2.85 -8.57 3.13
C VAL A 109 3.53 -7.22 3.36
N ALA A 110 3.66 -6.41 2.32
CA ALA A 110 4.07 -5.03 2.43
C ALA A 110 2.87 -4.12 2.70
N VAL A 111 3.00 -3.25 3.69
CA VAL A 111 2.04 -2.20 4.00
C VAL A 111 2.67 -0.87 3.63
N ILE A 112 2.21 -0.27 2.53
CA ILE A 112 2.65 1.05 2.09
C ILE A 112 1.79 2.11 2.77
N ASP A 113 2.27 2.68 3.88
CA ASP A 113 1.46 3.50 4.78
C ASP A 113 2.31 4.49 5.62
N THR A 114 1.80 4.98 6.75
CA THR A 114 2.37 6.00 7.63
C THR A 114 3.43 5.50 8.61
N GLY A 115 3.72 4.20 8.59
CA GLY A 115 4.60 3.52 9.55
C GLY A 115 3.82 2.65 10.54
N ILE A 116 4.51 1.69 11.16
CA ILE A 116 3.92 0.73 12.09
C ILE A 116 4.65 0.77 13.43
N SER A 117 3.91 0.80 14.54
CA SER A 117 4.44 0.68 15.90
C SER A 117 5.08 -0.70 16.08
N ARG A 118 6.40 -0.76 15.93
CA ARG A 118 7.19 -2.00 15.91
C ARG A 118 7.24 -2.73 17.25
N ASP A 119 6.96 -2.00 18.33
CA ASP A 119 6.88 -2.46 19.70
C ASP A 119 5.47 -2.93 20.09
N HIS A 120 4.46 -2.74 19.23
CA HIS A 120 3.11 -3.18 19.52
C HIS A 120 3.10 -4.69 19.76
N PHE A 121 2.50 -5.08 20.87
CA PHE A 121 2.65 -6.42 21.41
C PHE A 121 1.99 -7.50 20.53
N ASP A 122 0.99 -7.13 19.71
CA ASP A 122 0.35 -7.96 18.67
C ASP A 122 1.04 -7.95 17.30
N LEU A 123 2.07 -7.10 17.10
CA LEU A 123 2.70 -6.91 15.78
C LEU A 123 4.19 -7.21 15.78
N LYS A 124 4.88 -6.99 16.90
CA LYS A 124 6.35 -6.99 16.99
C LYS A 124 7.01 -8.23 16.38
N ASP A 125 6.42 -9.41 16.60
CA ASP A 125 6.98 -10.69 16.15
C ASP A 125 6.62 -11.00 14.70
N ARG A 126 5.61 -10.30 14.14
CA ARG A 126 5.22 -10.39 12.73
C ARG A 126 5.95 -9.41 11.82
N ILE A 127 6.47 -8.30 12.34
CA ILE A 127 7.22 -7.32 11.57
C ILE A 127 8.63 -7.87 11.28
N LYS A 128 8.88 -8.28 10.03
CA LYS A 128 10.16 -8.90 9.61
C LYS A 128 11.13 -7.94 8.94
N GLY A 129 10.72 -6.71 8.66
CA GLY A 129 11.55 -5.73 7.98
C GLY A 129 10.76 -4.52 7.53
N GLY A 130 11.33 -3.75 6.59
CA GLY A 130 10.70 -2.56 6.06
C GLY A 130 11.71 -1.54 5.53
N VAL A 131 11.18 -0.44 5.00
CA VAL A 131 11.95 0.71 4.53
C VAL A 131 11.16 1.98 4.82
N HIS A 132 11.84 3.05 5.24
CA HIS A 132 11.21 4.34 5.51
C HIS A 132 11.73 5.39 4.52
N PHE A 133 10.84 5.90 3.67
CA PHE A 133 11.17 6.93 2.68
C PHE A 133 10.98 8.36 3.20
N VAL A 134 10.32 8.51 4.33
CA VAL A 134 10.06 9.79 5.00
C VAL A 134 10.67 9.78 6.40
N ARG A 135 10.98 10.98 6.90
CA ARG A 135 11.54 11.20 8.24
C ARG A 135 10.45 11.66 9.21
N GLY A 136 10.78 11.70 10.50
CA GLY A 136 9.89 12.19 11.56
C GLY A 136 9.05 11.08 12.19
N LYS A 137 8.17 11.46 13.12
CA LYS A 137 7.32 10.53 13.86
C LYS A 137 6.32 9.83 12.92
N GLN A 138 6.10 8.54 13.14
CA GLN A 138 5.06 7.79 12.42
C GLN A 138 3.66 8.33 12.76
N ASN A 139 2.70 8.09 11.87
CA ASN A 139 1.28 8.29 12.14
C ASN A 139 0.62 6.91 12.34
N GLU A 140 -0.50 6.93 13.05
CA GLU A 140 -1.03 5.75 13.72
C GLU A 140 -1.83 4.85 12.76
N HIS A 141 -2.18 5.38 11.58
CA HIS A 141 -2.95 4.71 10.54
C HIS A 141 -2.34 3.38 10.10
N GLY A 142 -1.05 3.35 9.77
CA GLY A 142 -0.34 2.13 9.36
C GLY A 142 -0.33 1.04 10.44
N THR A 143 -0.27 1.43 11.72
CA THR A 143 -0.40 0.48 12.84
C THR A 143 -1.79 -0.13 12.88
N HIS A 144 -2.84 0.65 12.63
CA HIS A 144 -4.21 0.14 12.56
C HIS A 144 -4.41 -0.81 11.38
N VAL A 145 -3.91 -0.45 10.20
CA VAL A 145 -3.93 -1.29 9.01
C VAL A 145 -3.18 -2.61 9.25
N ALA A 146 -2.01 -2.56 9.88
CA ALA A 146 -1.20 -3.73 10.22
C ALA A 146 -1.95 -4.75 11.07
N GLY A 147 -2.63 -4.32 12.13
CA GLY A 147 -3.37 -5.21 13.02
C GLY A 147 -4.48 -5.99 12.33
N ILE A 148 -5.19 -5.36 11.37
CA ILE A 148 -6.24 -6.04 10.60
C ILE A 148 -5.64 -7.21 9.79
N ILE A 149 -4.43 -7.03 9.26
CA ILE A 149 -3.77 -8.07 8.46
C ILE A 149 -3.19 -9.17 9.36
N VAL A 150 -2.37 -8.80 10.36
CA VAL A 150 -1.46 -9.75 11.03
C VAL A 150 -1.42 -9.68 12.55
N ALA A 151 -2.38 -9.04 13.25
CA ALA A 151 -2.37 -9.10 14.71
C ALA A 151 -2.30 -10.56 15.17
N GLU A 152 -1.28 -10.87 15.96
CA GLU A 152 -0.87 -12.24 16.28
C GLU A 152 -1.84 -12.92 17.25
N MET A 153 -1.99 -14.23 17.14
CA MET A 153 -2.66 -15.03 18.17
C MET A 153 -1.71 -15.27 19.34
N ASN A 154 -1.69 -14.34 20.29
CA ASN A 154 -0.79 -14.37 21.44
C ASN A 154 -1.54 -14.41 22.79
N GLN A 155 -2.83 -14.76 22.77
CA GLN A 155 -3.73 -14.86 23.93
C GLN A 155 -3.97 -13.53 24.65
N ARG A 156 -3.88 -12.41 23.94
CA ARG A 156 -4.19 -11.06 24.41
C ARG A 156 -4.55 -10.17 23.22
N GLY A 157 -5.32 -9.12 23.48
CA GLY A 157 -5.59 -8.13 22.43
C GLY A 157 -6.50 -8.67 21.33
N ILE A 158 -6.09 -8.55 20.07
CA ILE A 158 -6.91 -8.96 18.92
C ILE A 158 -6.16 -9.88 17.95
N VAL A 159 -6.92 -10.55 17.08
CA VAL A 159 -6.36 -11.40 16.02
C VAL A 159 -6.69 -10.86 14.63
N GLY A 160 -5.66 -10.71 13.79
CA GLY A 160 -5.76 -10.29 12.40
C GLY A 160 -6.17 -11.42 11.46
N VAL A 161 -6.42 -11.13 10.19
CA VAL A 161 -6.89 -12.12 9.21
C VAL A 161 -5.86 -13.23 8.93
N SER A 162 -4.57 -12.88 8.83
CA SER A 162 -3.43 -13.78 8.60
C SER A 162 -2.39 -13.63 9.71
N PRO A 163 -2.65 -14.17 10.91
CA PRO A 163 -1.86 -13.89 12.11
C PRO A 163 -0.45 -14.49 12.09
N GLU A 164 -0.09 -15.33 11.10
CA GLU A 164 1.26 -15.89 10.96
C GLU A 164 2.03 -15.32 9.75
N ALA A 165 1.44 -14.40 8.98
CA ALA A 165 2.12 -13.75 7.87
C ALA A 165 3.25 -12.81 8.34
N HIS A 166 4.22 -12.58 7.45
CA HIS A 166 5.34 -11.67 7.67
C HIS A 166 5.00 -10.27 7.17
N LEU A 167 5.00 -9.30 8.07
CA LEU A 167 4.69 -7.92 7.77
C LEU A 167 5.96 -7.13 7.46
N TYR A 168 5.91 -6.30 6.43
CA TYR A 168 6.97 -5.37 6.04
C TYR A 168 6.44 -3.94 6.07
N ASP A 169 7.06 -3.11 6.92
CA ASP A 169 6.71 -1.72 7.13
C ASP A 169 7.32 -0.84 6.02
N VAL A 170 6.54 -0.54 4.99
CA VAL A 170 6.97 0.29 3.85
C VAL A 170 6.44 1.70 4.05
N ARG A 171 7.10 2.45 4.93
CA ARG A 171 6.65 3.78 5.30
C ARG A 171 6.91 4.79 4.18
N ALA A 172 5.83 5.24 3.54
CA ALA A 172 5.84 6.20 2.45
C ALA A 172 5.16 7.54 2.81
N PHE A 173 4.33 7.55 3.85
CA PHE A 173 3.54 8.71 4.27
C PHE A 173 4.11 9.35 5.53
N ASP A 174 4.08 10.68 5.56
CA ASP A 174 4.50 11.48 6.72
C ASP A 174 3.46 11.46 7.85
N HIS A 175 3.74 12.24 8.91
CA HIS A 175 2.87 12.34 10.08
C HIS A 175 1.47 12.94 9.79
N GLU A 176 1.31 13.68 8.69
CA GLU A 176 0.02 14.22 8.24
C GLU A 176 -0.75 13.22 7.36
N GLY A 177 -0.18 12.03 7.10
CA GLY A 177 -0.79 11.05 6.22
C GLY A 177 -0.68 11.41 4.75
N LYS A 178 0.34 12.21 4.37
CA LYS A 178 0.60 12.62 2.99
C LYS A 178 1.87 11.98 2.45
N ALA A 179 1.87 11.68 1.16
CA ALA A 179 3.03 11.21 0.42
C ALA A 179 3.08 11.87 -0.96
N SER A 180 4.27 11.99 -1.52
CA SER A 180 4.40 12.35 -2.94
C SER A 180 4.28 11.12 -3.82
N LEU A 181 3.73 11.26 -5.03
CA LEU A 181 3.62 10.17 -6.00
C LEU A 181 4.97 9.48 -6.25
N SER A 182 6.06 10.24 -6.37
CA SER A 182 7.42 9.69 -6.50
C SER A 182 7.88 8.84 -5.32
N THR A 183 7.36 9.09 -4.12
CA THR A 183 7.60 8.28 -2.93
C THR A 183 6.83 6.97 -3.01
N ILE A 184 5.58 7.01 -3.49
CA ILE A 184 4.77 5.81 -3.75
C ILE A 184 5.44 4.91 -4.80
N LEU A 185 5.98 5.49 -5.89
CA LEU A 185 6.71 4.73 -6.90
C LEU A 185 7.95 4.01 -6.32
N GLN A 186 8.70 4.65 -5.42
CA GLN A 186 9.81 3.99 -4.72
C GLN A 186 9.34 2.88 -3.79
N ALA A 187 8.23 3.06 -3.09
CA ALA A 187 7.66 2.05 -2.21
C ALA A 187 7.22 0.80 -2.98
N LEU A 188 6.59 0.98 -4.15
CA LEU A 188 6.25 -0.12 -5.05
C LEU A 188 7.51 -0.79 -5.60
N HIS A 189 8.48 -0.01 -6.06
CA HIS A 189 9.75 -0.54 -6.56
C HIS A 189 10.49 -1.38 -5.51
N TRP A 190 10.59 -0.89 -4.27
CA TRP A 190 11.18 -1.65 -3.17
C TRP A 190 10.40 -2.93 -2.90
N SER A 191 9.06 -2.89 -2.92
CA SER A 191 8.21 -4.06 -2.68
C SER A 191 8.40 -5.14 -3.76
N ILE A 192 8.55 -4.72 -5.02
CA ILE A 192 8.86 -5.62 -6.15
C ILE A 192 10.26 -6.23 -5.99
N ALA A 193 11.28 -5.39 -5.77
CA ALA A 193 12.66 -5.83 -5.61
C ALA A 193 12.85 -6.80 -4.43
N ASN A 194 12.06 -6.63 -3.36
CA ASN A 194 12.10 -7.51 -2.18
C ASN A 194 11.15 -8.73 -2.28
N LYS A 195 10.52 -8.94 -3.44
CA LYS A 195 9.66 -10.09 -3.76
C LYS A 195 8.54 -10.26 -2.72
N MET A 196 7.80 -9.18 -2.47
CA MET A 196 6.59 -9.24 -1.64
C MET A 196 5.54 -10.12 -2.31
N ASP A 197 4.70 -10.79 -1.52
CA ASP A 197 3.60 -11.60 -2.05
C ASP A 197 2.32 -10.78 -2.19
N VAL A 198 2.09 -9.87 -1.23
CA VAL A 198 0.93 -8.97 -1.18
C VAL A 198 1.41 -7.55 -0.88
N ILE A 199 0.84 -6.55 -1.57
CA ILE A 199 1.03 -5.13 -1.26
C ILE A 199 -0.34 -4.53 -0.91
N ASN A 200 -0.44 -4.02 0.33
CA ASN A 200 -1.59 -3.26 0.79
C ASN A 200 -1.37 -1.76 0.57
N MET A 201 -2.31 -1.12 -0.13
CA MET A 201 -2.32 0.31 -0.48
C MET A 201 -3.59 0.97 0.07
N SER A 202 -3.60 1.24 1.38
CA SER A 202 -4.72 1.92 2.07
C SER A 202 -4.65 3.44 1.91
N PHE A 203 -4.48 3.88 0.66
CA PHE A 203 -4.40 5.29 0.27
C PHE A 203 -5.07 5.49 -1.09
N GLY A 204 -5.27 6.75 -1.46
CA GLY A 204 -5.84 7.09 -2.76
C GLY A 204 -5.38 8.43 -3.32
N MET A 205 -5.53 8.56 -4.63
CA MET A 205 -5.45 9.82 -5.37
C MET A 205 -6.52 9.85 -6.47
N PRO A 206 -7.12 11.02 -6.75
CA PRO A 206 -8.18 11.12 -7.74
C PRO A 206 -7.66 11.04 -9.19
N GLN A 207 -6.42 11.49 -9.42
CA GLN A 207 -5.85 11.63 -10.74
C GLN A 207 -5.24 10.31 -11.23
N TYR A 208 -5.41 10.00 -12.52
CA TYR A 208 -4.68 8.91 -13.17
C TYR A 208 -3.20 9.27 -13.28
N SER A 209 -2.32 8.33 -12.94
CA SER A 209 -0.90 8.41 -13.27
C SER A 209 -0.46 7.22 -14.13
N GLU A 210 0.29 7.50 -15.18
CA GLU A 210 0.89 6.44 -16.01
C GLU A 210 2.07 5.80 -15.33
N ALA A 211 2.96 6.57 -14.71
CA ALA A 211 4.07 6.01 -13.95
C ALA A 211 3.57 5.02 -12.88
N LEU A 212 2.47 5.34 -12.19
CA LEU A 212 1.86 4.44 -11.22
C LEU A 212 1.18 3.24 -11.87
N ALA A 213 0.50 3.41 -13.01
CA ALA A 213 -0.09 2.32 -13.78
C ALA A 213 0.98 1.29 -14.20
N ARG A 214 2.14 1.77 -14.65
CA ARG A 214 3.28 0.93 -15.05
C ARG A 214 3.92 0.21 -13.86
N ALA A 215 4.05 0.88 -12.72
CA ALA A 215 4.53 0.23 -11.49
C ALA A 215 3.57 -0.89 -11.04
N VAL A 216 2.25 -0.66 -11.14
CA VAL A 216 1.22 -1.68 -10.88
C VAL A 216 1.35 -2.85 -11.86
N GLU A 217 1.49 -2.58 -13.16
CA GLU A 217 1.70 -3.63 -14.17
C GLU A 217 2.95 -4.45 -13.85
N LYS A 218 4.06 -3.80 -13.47
CA LYS A 218 5.29 -4.50 -13.13
C LYS A 218 5.16 -5.38 -11.90
N ALA A 219 4.50 -4.90 -10.84
CA ALA A 219 4.21 -5.71 -9.67
C ALA A 219 3.38 -6.95 -10.02
N LYS A 220 2.39 -6.79 -10.91
CA LYS A 220 1.58 -7.91 -11.39
C LYS A 220 2.39 -8.93 -12.19
N GLU A 221 3.31 -8.49 -13.06
CA GLU A 221 4.22 -9.39 -13.80
C GLU A 221 5.08 -10.24 -12.86
N HIS A 222 5.44 -9.71 -11.69
CA HIS A 222 6.17 -10.43 -10.64
C HIS A 222 5.27 -11.33 -9.77
N GLY A 223 3.99 -11.46 -10.12
CA GLY A 223 3.03 -12.28 -9.38
C GLY A 223 2.59 -11.69 -8.04
N ILE A 224 2.82 -10.40 -7.81
CA ILE A 224 2.48 -9.74 -6.55
C ILE A 224 1.00 -9.36 -6.56
N VAL A 225 0.28 -9.73 -5.49
CA VAL A 225 -1.12 -9.36 -5.33
C VAL A 225 -1.21 -7.95 -4.75
N MET A 226 -1.85 -7.04 -5.49
CA MET A 226 -2.06 -5.66 -5.04
C MET A 226 -3.49 -5.45 -4.59
N VAL A 227 -3.65 -4.86 -3.41
CA VAL A 227 -4.95 -4.55 -2.81
C VAL A 227 -4.97 -3.08 -2.43
N ALA A 228 -6.03 -2.36 -2.82
CA ALA A 228 -6.14 -0.92 -2.57
C ALA A 228 -7.52 -0.52 -2.06
N SER A 229 -7.56 0.52 -1.22
CA SER A 229 -8.79 1.14 -0.78
C SER A 229 -9.50 1.86 -1.94
N ALA A 230 -10.82 1.74 -2.04
CA ALA A 230 -11.58 2.38 -3.11
C ALA A 230 -11.70 3.92 -2.98
N GLY A 231 -11.55 4.47 -1.77
CA GLY A 231 -11.77 5.90 -1.47
C GLY A 231 -12.95 6.14 -0.53
N ASN A 232 -12.95 7.29 0.15
CA ASN A 232 -13.91 7.62 1.23
C ASN A 232 -14.79 8.85 0.91
N SER A 233 -14.93 9.23 -0.36
CA SER A 233 -15.72 10.40 -0.78
C SER A 233 -17.19 10.10 -1.04
N GLY A 234 -17.59 8.82 -1.07
CA GLY A 234 -18.89 8.36 -1.56
C GLY A 234 -19.06 8.49 -3.08
N GLY A 235 -18.05 9.01 -3.78
CA GLY A 235 -18.03 9.24 -5.22
C GLY A 235 -17.36 8.11 -6.00
N GLU A 236 -16.59 8.47 -7.03
CA GLU A 236 -15.85 7.51 -7.84
C GLU A 236 -14.70 6.86 -7.08
N VAL A 237 -14.35 5.65 -7.52
CA VAL A 237 -13.16 4.92 -7.07
C VAL A 237 -11.89 5.70 -7.44
N GLU A 238 -10.97 5.77 -6.50
CA GLU A 238 -9.67 6.44 -6.64
C GLU A 238 -8.56 5.49 -7.15
N TYR A 239 -7.43 6.05 -7.56
CA TYR A 239 -6.23 5.27 -7.87
C TYR A 239 -5.43 5.03 -6.58
N PRO A 240 -4.84 3.84 -6.35
CA PRO A 240 -4.60 2.80 -7.36
C PRO A 240 -5.71 1.75 -7.53
N ALA A 241 -6.79 1.78 -6.74
CA ALA A 241 -7.88 0.79 -6.82
C ALA A 241 -8.53 0.71 -8.21
N LYS A 242 -8.54 1.81 -8.98
CA LYS A 242 -9.10 1.86 -10.34
C LYS A 242 -8.19 1.23 -11.43
N TYR A 243 -6.93 0.91 -11.14
CA TYR A 243 -6.03 0.28 -12.12
C TYR A 243 -6.37 -1.19 -12.36
N LYS A 244 -6.18 -1.63 -13.61
CA LYS A 244 -6.31 -3.06 -13.97
C LYS A 244 -5.22 -3.86 -13.26
N GLY A 245 -5.62 -4.93 -12.57
CA GLY A 245 -4.69 -5.79 -11.83
C GLY A 245 -4.59 -5.45 -10.34
N VAL A 246 -5.27 -4.40 -9.87
CA VAL A 246 -5.43 -4.08 -8.45
C VAL A 246 -6.79 -4.57 -7.96
N LEU A 247 -6.82 -5.19 -6.79
CA LEU A 247 -8.05 -5.51 -6.07
C LEU A 247 -8.51 -4.27 -5.31
N GLY A 248 -9.38 -3.46 -5.93
CA GLY A 248 -9.99 -2.32 -5.27
C GLY A 248 -11.12 -2.72 -4.32
N VAL A 249 -11.07 -2.20 -3.09
CA VAL A 249 -11.92 -2.64 -1.98
C VAL A 249 -12.80 -1.51 -1.44
N SER A 250 -14.11 -1.70 -1.58
CA SER A 250 -15.13 -0.85 -0.97
C SER A 250 -15.47 -1.30 0.46
N ALA A 251 -15.96 -0.37 1.29
CA ALA A 251 -16.27 -0.60 2.69
C ALA A 251 -17.74 -0.96 2.92
N ILE A 252 -17.97 -1.99 3.73
CA ILE A 252 -19.30 -2.38 4.21
C ILE A 252 -19.39 -2.31 5.75
N ASP A 253 -20.61 -2.15 6.25
CA ASP A 253 -20.95 -2.23 7.67
C ASP A 253 -21.21 -3.67 8.13
N GLN A 254 -21.51 -3.84 9.42
CA GLN A 254 -21.81 -5.15 10.03
C GLN A 254 -23.04 -5.86 9.44
N SER A 255 -23.94 -5.11 8.80
CA SER A 255 -25.11 -5.65 8.10
C SER A 255 -24.82 -6.01 6.64
N GLY A 256 -23.58 -5.87 6.19
CA GLY A 256 -23.16 -6.13 4.81
C GLY A 256 -23.56 -5.01 3.83
N ARG A 257 -24.08 -3.88 4.32
CA ARG A 257 -24.47 -2.74 3.47
C ARG A 257 -23.25 -1.89 3.16
N LEU A 258 -23.22 -1.33 1.95
CA LEU A 258 -22.16 -0.40 1.53
C LEU A 258 -22.19 0.84 2.43
N ALA A 259 -21.04 1.21 3.00
CA ALA A 259 -20.93 2.42 3.81
C ALA A 259 -21.17 3.67 2.94
N SER A 260 -21.84 4.69 3.50
CA SER A 260 -22.19 5.92 2.78
C SER A 260 -20.98 6.63 2.18
N PHE A 261 -19.86 6.65 2.92
CA PHE A 261 -18.59 7.21 2.50
C PHE A 261 -17.85 6.35 1.47
N SER A 262 -18.19 5.07 1.29
CA SER A 262 -17.43 4.21 0.39
C SER A 262 -17.60 4.66 -1.05
N SER A 263 -16.47 5.01 -1.68
CA SER A 263 -16.40 5.19 -3.12
C SER A 263 -16.82 3.93 -3.86
N ARG A 264 -17.38 4.12 -5.05
CA ARG A 264 -18.09 3.11 -5.84
C ARG A 264 -17.89 3.30 -7.35
N GLY A 265 -18.20 2.26 -8.12
CA GLY A 265 -18.07 2.26 -9.57
C GLY A 265 -16.90 1.41 -10.07
N ARG A 266 -16.38 1.74 -11.26
CA ARG A 266 -15.32 0.97 -11.92
C ARG A 266 -14.05 0.94 -11.06
N GLY A 267 -13.54 -0.26 -10.77
CA GLY A 267 -12.38 -0.49 -9.90
C GLY A 267 -12.73 -0.99 -8.49
N ALA A 268 -14.00 -0.86 -8.06
CA ALA A 268 -14.48 -1.44 -6.81
C ALA A 268 -14.86 -2.91 -7.02
N ASN A 269 -13.86 -3.77 -7.19
CA ASN A 269 -14.04 -5.17 -7.55
C ASN A 269 -14.37 -6.08 -6.35
N THR A 270 -14.19 -5.59 -5.12
CA THR A 270 -14.44 -6.36 -3.89
C THR A 270 -15.02 -5.45 -2.80
N LYS A 271 -15.73 -6.05 -1.84
CA LYS A 271 -16.25 -5.37 -0.65
C LYS A 271 -15.74 -6.07 0.61
N ALA A 272 -15.36 -5.31 1.62
CA ALA A 272 -14.92 -5.87 2.89
C ALA A 272 -15.31 -4.96 4.07
N PRO A 273 -15.33 -5.50 5.31
CA PRO A 273 -15.58 -4.74 6.54
C PRO A 273 -14.76 -3.45 6.64
N GLY A 274 -15.42 -2.30 6.73
CA GLY A 274 -14.76 -1.00 6.82
C GLY A 274 -15.42 -0.01 7.78
N VAL A 275 -16.41 -0.42 8.57
CA VAL A 275 -17.10 0.42 9.57
C VAL A 275 -16.91 -0.18 10.96
N GLU A 276 -16.55 0.66 11.92
CA GLU A 276 -16.27 0.30 13.31
C GLU A 276 -15.27 -0.87 13.43
N ILE A 277 -14.18 -0.78 12.66
CA ILE A 277 -13.15 -1.81 12.63
C ILE A 277 -12.19 -1.59 13.79
N LEU A 278 -12.25 -2.48 14.78
CA LEU A 278 -11.29 -2.57 15.87
C LEU A 278 -9.94 -3.08 15.32
N SER A 279 -8.87 -2.34 15.59
CA SER A 279 -7.50 -2.77 15.30
C SER A 279 -6.49 -2.19 16.28
N THR A 280 -5.23 -2.64 16.17
CA THR A 280 -4.07 -2.17 16.94
C THR A 280 -3.82 -0.68 16.76
N TRP A 281 -3.32 -0.04 17.81
CA TRP A 281 -3.04 1.40 17.87
C TRP A 281 -1.75 1.63 18.66
N PRO A 282 -0.91 2.62 18.30
CA PRO A 282 0.37 2.86 18.97
C PRO A 282 0.26 2.99 20.49
N GLY A 283 1.30 2.55 21.19
CA GLY A 283 1.31 2.50 22.65
C GLY A 283 0.57 1.30 23.23
N ASN A 284 0.52 0.17 22.50
CA ASN A 284 -0.17 -1.07 22.92
C ASN A 284 -1.66 -0.86 23.18
N GLN A 285 -2.30 -0.03 22.36
CA GLN A 285 -3.71 0.31 22.46
C GLN A 285 -4.49 -0.29 21.29
N PHE A 286 -5.82 -0.14 21.33
CA PHE A 286 -6.70 -0.49 20.23
C PHE A 286 -7.64 0.67 19.91
N LYS A 287 -8.10 0.76 18.66
CA LYS A 287 -9.04 1.80 18.23
C LYS A 287 -9.99 1.29 17.16
N LYS A 288 -11.21 1.84 17.11
CA LYS A 288 -12.16 1.62 16.02
C LYS A 288 -12.05 2.72 14.98
N LEU A 289 -11.86 2.35 13.72
CA LEU A 289 -11.83 3.29 12.59
C LEU A 289 -12.88 2.94 11.54
N ASN A 290 -13.27 3.97 10.78
CA ASN A 290 -14.11 3.87 9.60
C ASN A 290 -13.28 4.23 8.36
N GLY A 291 -13.38 3.43 7.30
CA GLY A 291 -12.77 3.72 6.01
C GLY A 291 -12.59 2.51 5.12
N THR A 292 -12.51 2.76 3.80
CA THR A 292 -12.03 1.77 2.84
C THR A 292 -10.59 1.36 3.11
N SER A 293 -9.80 2.20 3.79
CA SER A 293 -8.48 1.88 4.33
C SER A 293 -8.46 0.76 5.37
N MET A 294 -9.58 0.53 6.06
CA MET A 294 -9.77 -0.61 6.98
C MET A 294 -10.38 -1.81 6.25
N ALA A 295 -11.06 -1.60 5.12
CA ALA A 295 -11.59 -2.67 4.28
C ALA A 295 -10.49 -3.38 3.48
N ALA A 296 -9.59 -2.63 2.84
CA ALA A 296 -8.46 -3.15 2.07
C ALA A 296 -7.61 -4.21 2.84
N PRO A 297 -7.16 -3.97 4.09
CA PRO A 297 -6.33 -4.93 4.81
C PRO A 297 -7.03 -6.26 5.14
N HIS A 298 -8.37 -6.30 5.23
CA HIS A 298 -9.08 -7.58 5.33
C HIS A 298 -8.85 -8.45 4.09
N VAL A 299 -8.90 -7.84 2.90
CA VAL A 299 -8.66 -8.53 1.63
C VAL A 299 -7.17 -8.89 1.49
N SER A 300 -6.26 -7.97 1.86
CA SER A 300 -4.81 -8.26 1.89
C SER A 300 -4.50 -9.46 2.77
N GLY A 301 -5.09 -9.51 3.97
CA GLY A 301 -4.97 -10.64 4.88
C GLY A 301 -5.55 -11.92 4.31
N LEU A 302 -6.70 -11.89 3.63
CA LEU A 302 -7.28 -13.07 2.97
C LEU A 302 -6.38 -13.60 1.84
N MET A 303 -5.79 -12.70 1.05
CA MET A 303 -4.85 -13.09 -0.01
C MET A 303 -3.60 -13.74 0.59
N ALA A 304 -3.07 -13.19 1.67
CA ALA A 304 -1.96 -13.80 2.38
C ALA A 304 -2.31 -15.20 2.92
N LEU A 305 -3.52 -15.36 3.47
CA LEU A 305 -4.01 -16.62 4.01
C LEU A 305 -4.09 -17.71 2.93
N GLU A 306 -4.64 -17.34 1.77
CA GLU A 306 -4.81 -18.25 0.64
C GLU A 306 -3.46 -18.63 0.00
N ILE A 307 -2.53 -17.67 -0.12
CA ILE A 307 -1.16 -17.95 -0.61
C ILE A 307 -0.45 -18.93 0.34
N GLY A 308 -0.51 -18.68 1.65
CA GLY A 308 0.11 -19.56 2.66
C GLY A 308 -0.50 -20.97 2.63
N ARG A 309 -1.82 -21.07 2.51
CA ARG A 309 -2.54 -22.35 2.37
C ARG A 309 -2.10 -23.12 1.12
N LYS A 310 -1.90 -22.45 -0.02
CA LYS A 310 -1.41 -23.09 -1.26
C LYS A 310 0.03 -23.59 -1.10
N ARG A 311 0.91 -22.82 -0.46
CA ARG A 311 2.29 -23.23 -0.16
C ARG A 311 2.35 -24.45 0.74
N ASN A 312 1.51 -24.51 1.78
CA ASN A 312 1.47 -25.66 2.70
C ASN A 312 0.95 -26.94 2.06
N LYS A 313 0.03 -26.84 1.07
CA LYS A 313 -0.43 -28.02 0.31
C LYS A 313 0.59 -28.56 -0.69
N ALA A 314 1.58 -27.75 -1.07
CA ALA A 314 2.60 -28.13 -2.06
C ALA A 314 3.87 -28.74 -1.41
N LYS A 315 3.94 -28.74 -0.07
CA LYS A 315 4.95 -29.45 0.72
C LYS A 315 4.42 -30.83 1.09
#